data_AF-A0A842QZ55-F1
#
_entry.id   AF-A0A842QZ55-F1
#
_cell.length_a   1.000
_cell.length_b   1.000
_cell.length_c   1.000
_cell.angle_alpha   90.00
_cell.angle_beta   90.00
_cell.angle_gamma   90.00
#
_symmetry.space_group_name_H-M   'P 1'
#
loop_
_entity.id
_entity.type
_entity.pdbx_description
1 polymer ?
#
loop_
_entity_poly.entity_id
_entity_poly.type
_entity_poly.pdbx_seq_one_letter_code
_entity_poly.pdbx_strand_id
1 'polypeptide(L)'
;MFSKKVDKWRMSKKSGKKSGESSSRKYRASIDKNTSIEIIKDRDIFYWIVKKGCTDYETYIDASEAPISNIYAKEPDSFETCIIERAILDKEVFPFADAIRMVFNTGAVELDKISIAIGSNEMDFVTIDETDMKRQRVEPTLEGMKDFVEKNKDGVLGIGIREFDTEKGNLVFLKTKLVRPTKNIISIELAIISSIHQRGFYVQKDHSWVGIQKYIIIKTNKIDDERLLSFFKELGINWEIMFLRRSLAINDWLEIECENNLANLKTFLRYKFHLLVYVDVQNIVKLVEKNNLSFKVAVRMAELLEKQKRANRTENMDVSYQPIEMAEIIAAARLAAAYHGEKREIIYDKKVRIEDVLRFEKILTNF
;
A
#
# COMPACT_ATOMS: atom_id res chain seq x y z
N MET A 1 28.51 0.98 51.62
CA MET A 1 27.44 0.08 51.12
C MET A 1 26.40 0.94 50.41
N PHE A 2 26.20 0.68 49.11
CA PHE A 2 25.13 1.16 48.19
C PHE A 2 24.58 2.59 48.42
N SER A 3 25.11 3.62 47.76
CA SER A 3 24.72 4.09 46.40
C SER A 3 23.26 4.56 46.33
N LYS A 4 23.02 5.85 46.61
CA LYS A 4 22.80 6.95 45.62
C LYS A 4 21.33 7.13 45.18
N LYS A 5 20.80 8.29 45.60
CA LYS A 5 20.02 9.25 44.79
C LYS A 5 18.66 8.81 44.25
N VAL A 6 17.64 9.07 45.07
CA VAL A 6 16.32 9.50 44.61
C VAL A 6 16.48 10.93 44.05
N ASP A 7 16.93 11.05 42.80
CA ASP A 7 17.03 12.35 42.11
C ASP A 7 15.76 12.63 41.30
N LYS A 8 14.99 13.58 41.84
CA LYS A 8 14.06 14.52 41.18
C LYS A 8 14.11 14.50 39.64
N TRP A 9 13.11 13.90 39.01
CA TRP A 9 12.65 14.33 37.68
C TRP A 9 11.56 15.41 37.82
N ARG A 10 11.92 16.51 38.49
CA ARG A 10 11.25 17.81 38.28
C ARG A 10 11.95 18.48 37.12
N MET A 11 11.18 18.74 36.07
CA MET A 11 11.38 19.74 35.02
C MET A 11 12.58 20.65 35.22
N SER A 12 13.75 20.27 34.67
CA SER A 12 14.72 21.27 34.25
C SER A 12 14.23 21.82 32.90
N LYS A 13 13.60 22.99 32.92
CA LYS A 13 13.65 23.91 31.78
C LYS A 13 15.12 24.22 31.51
N LYS A 14 15.81 23.36 30.76
CA LYS A 14 17.00 23.78 30.03
C LYS A 14 16.48 24.60 28.86
N SER A 15 16.57 25.91 29.00
CA SER A 15 16.63 26.86 27.89
C SER A 15 17.87 26.55 27.04
N GLY A 16 17.82 25.43 26.32
CA GLY A 16 18.74 25.17 25.23
C GLY A 16 18.29 26.02 24.06
N LYS A 17 19.15 26.95 23.62
CA LYS A 17 19.11 27.46 22.26
C LYS A 17 19.11 26.25 21.32
N LYS A 18 17.93 25.83 20.86
CA LYS A 18 17.84 24.92 19.72
C LYS A 18 17.99 25.78 18.48
N SER A 19 19.16 25.67 17.86
CA SER A 19 19.33 25.92 16.43
C SER A 19 18.07 25.41 15.71
N GLY A 20 17.39 26.32 15.00
CA GLY A 20 16.22 25.99 14.20
C GLY A 20 16.64 25.17 12.99
N GLU A 21 16.92 23.89 13.18
CA GLU A 21 16.86 22.93 12.08
C GLU A 21 15.38 22.72 11.76
N SER A 22 14.95 23.39 10.69
CA SER A 22 13.73 23.09 9.94
C SER A 22 13.81 21.65 9.41
N SER A 23 13.71 20.65 10.30
CA SER A 23 13.67 19.26 9.88
C SER A 23 12.32 19.02 9.19
N SER A 24 12.39 18.64 7.92
CA SER A 24 11.22 18.24 7.15
C SER A 24 10.52 17.09 7.90
N ARG A 25 9.20 17.19 8.04
CA ARG A 25 8.41 16.13 8.70
C ARG A 25 7.91 15.18 7.64
N LYS A 26 8.21 13.90 7.80
CA LYS A 26 7.89 12.86 6.84
C LYS A 26 6.97 11.81 7.48
N TYR A 27 5.89 11.48 6.79
CA TYR A 27 4.91 10.46 7.21
C TYR A 27 4.67 9.50 6.07
N ARG A 28 4.48 8.22 6.38
CA ARG A 28 4.20 7.18 5.39
C ARG A 28 3.19 6.19 5.93
N ALA A 29 2.28 5.74 5.07
CA ALA A 29 1.37 4.64 5.35
C ALA A 29 1.21 3.74 4.12
N SER A 30 1.12 2.43 4.32
CA SER A 30 0.61 1.51 3.30
C SER A 30 -0.90 1.61 3.27
N ILE A 31 -1.51 1.88 2.13
CA ILE A 31 -2.96 1.90 1.98
C ILE A 31 -3.45 0.46 1.80
N ASP A 32 -2.81 -0.26 0.89
CA ASP A 32 -3.05 -1.68 0.60
C ASP A 32 -1.70 -2.40 0.36
N LYS A 33 -1.73 -3.59 -0.26
CA LYS A 33 -0.54 -4.42 -0.55
C LYS A 33 0.45 -3.73 -1.49
N ASN A 34 -0.04 -2.97 -2.48
CA ASN A 34 0.75 -2.41 -3.57
C ASN A 34 0.78 -0.88 -3.54
N THR A 35 -0.14 -0.24 -2.82
CA THR A 35 -0.27 1.22 -2.74
C THR A 35 0.19 1.75 -1.39
N SER A 36 1.02 2.79 -1.41
CA SER A 36 1.42 3.54 -0.24
C SER A 36 1.33 5.03 -0.48
N ILE A 37 1.08 5.78 0.59
CA ILE A 37 1.07 7.25 0.57
C ILE A 37 2.13 7.77 1.52
N GLU A 38 2.81 8.81 1.09
CA GLU A 38 3.84 9.49 1.84
C GLU A 38 3.59 11.00 1.79
N ILE A 39 3.66 11.65 2.95
CA ILE A 39 3.55 13.10 3.07
C ILE A 39 4.86 13.65 3.60
N ILE A 40 5.45 14.57 2.86
CA ILE A 40 6.63 15.32 3.28
C ILE A 40 6.22 16.77 3.45
N LYS A 41 6.35 17.31 4.66
CA LYS A 41 6.23 18.73 4.92
C LYS A 41 7.63 19.34 4.87
N ASP A 42 7.85 20.22 3.90
CA ASP A 42 9.04 21.05 3.80
C ASP A 42 8.63 22.52 3.83
N ARG A 43 8.97 23.22 4.91
CA ARG A 43 8.52 24.58 5.22
C ARG A 43 6.99 24.68 5.14
N ASP A 44 6.47 25.43 4.16
CA ASP A 44 5.04 25.67 3.93
C ASP A 44 4.46 24.81 2.80
N ILE A 45 5.26 23.94 2.19
CA ILE A 45 4.85 23.06 1.11
C ILE A 45 4.69 21.64 1.64
N PHE A 46 3.59 21.01 1.23
CA PHE A 46 3.32 19.60 1.44
C PHE A 46 3.49 18.86 0.11
N TYR A 47 4.30 17.80 0.14
CA TYR A 47 4.44 16.86 -0.96
C TYR A 47 3.68 15.60 -0.59
N TRP A 48 2.66 15.29 -1.37
CA TRP A 48 1.94 14.02 -1.30
C TRP A 48 2.48 13.12 -2.39
N ILE A 49 3.02 11.98 -2.01
CA ILE A 49 3.58 10.99 -2.91
C ILE A 49 2.79 9.71 -2.73
N VAL A 50 1.96 9.39 -3.72
CA VAL A 50 1.28 8.10 -3.79
C VAL A 50 2.11 7.20 -4.69
N LYS A 51 2.59 6.09 -4.15
CA LYS A 51 3.30 5.05 -4.89
C LYS A 51 2.39 3.84 -5.03
N LYS A 52 2.20 3.35 -6.25
CA LYS A 52 1.55 2.07 -6.55
C LYS A 52 2.52 1.15 -7.31
N GLY A 53 2.73 -0.06 -6.78
CA GLY A 53 3.43 -1.12 -7.50
C GLY A 53 2.56 -1.65 -8.65
N CYS A 54 3.11 -1.67 -9.86
CA CYS A 54 2.44 -2.12 -11.09
C CYS A 54 3.09 -3.43 -11.57
N THR A 55 3.02 -4.47 -10.73
CA THR A 55 3.69 -5.76 -10.95
C THR A 55 2.97 -6.67 -11.95
N ASP A 56 1.72 -6.36 -12.25
CA ASP A 56 0.81 -7.26 -12.96
C ASP A 56 0.87 -7.06 -14.49
N TYR A 57 1.76 -6.20 -14.97
CA TYR A 57 1.91 -5.84 -16.38
C TYR A 57 3.09 -6.57 -17.01
N GLU A 58 2.88 -7.08 -18.22
CA GLU A 58 3.95 -7.69 -19.00
C GLU A 58 4.99 -6.64 -19.44
N THR A 59 6.25 -7.06 -19.45
CA THR A 59 7.37 -6.24 -19.87
C THR A 59 8.27 -7.02 -20.80
N TYR A 60 8.69 -6.37 -21.88
CA TYR A 60 9.60 -6.91 -22.87
C TYR A 60 10.93 -6.18 -22.75
N ILE A 61 12.02 -6.91 -22.58
CA ILE A 61 13.34 -6.36 -22.23
C ILE A 61 14.36 -6.97 -23.17
N ASP A 62 15.19 -6.12 -23.76
CA ASP A 62 16.34 -6.54 -24.57
C ASP A 62 17.57 -5.65 -24.28
N ALA A 63 18.74 -6.08 -24.72
CA ALA A 63 19.94 -5.27 -24.69
C ALA A 63 19.78 -4.07 -25.64
N SER A 64 20.26 -2.90 -25.22
CA SER A 64 20.27 -1.72 -26.09
C SER A 64 21.65 -1.48 -26.71
N GLU A 65 21.69 -0.53 -27.63
CA GLU A 65 22.88 -0.01 -28.28
C GLU A 65 23.70 0.93 -27.37
N ALA A 66 23.26 1.17 -26.13
CA ALA A 66 23.90 2.10 -25.20
C ALA A 66 25.40 1.90 -24.96
N PRO A 67 25.98 0.66 -24.96
CA PRO A 67 27.43 0.50 -24.89
C PRO A 67 28.19 1.30 -25.97
N ILE A 68 27.55 1.52 -27.12
CA ILE A 68 28.11 2.29 -28.24
C ILE A 68 27.49 3.69 -28.32
N SER A 69 26.16 3.84 -28.21
CA SER A 69 25.51 5.15 -28.36
C SER A 69 25.95 6.14 -27.28
N ASN A 70 26.21 5.68 -26.05
CA ASN A 70 26.66 6.54 -24.95
C ASN A 70 28.06 7.15 -25.16
N ILE A 71 28.83 6.65 -26.12
CA ILE A 71 30.10 7.28 -26.52
C ILE A 71 29.83 8.62 -27.25
N TYR A 72 28.69 8.72 -27.92
CA TYR A 72 28.32 9.84 -28.79
C TYR A 72 27.18 10.70 -28.23
N ALA A 73 26.34 10.14 -27.35
CA ALA A 73 25.20 10.82 -26.77
C ALA A 73 25.62 11.82 -25.68
N LYS A 74 24.94 12.97 -25.63
CA LYS A 74 25.12 13.95 -24.55
C LYS A 74 24.45 13.51 -23.25
N GLU A 75 23.31 12.85 -23.39
CA GLU A 75 22.56 12.24 -22.31
C GLU A 75 22.70 10.72 -22.46
N PRO A 76 23.07 10.00 -21.39
CA PRO A 76 23.28 8.57 -21.45
C PRO A 76 21.97 7.81 -21.62
N ASP A 77 21.95 6.89 -22.57
CA ASP A 77 20.90 5.89 -22.77
C ASP A 77 21.02 4.76 -21.74
N SER A 78 19.87 4.13 -21.46
CA SER A 78 19.79 2.89 -20.69
C SER A 78 20.48 1.76 -21.46
N PHE A 79 21.22 0.90 -20.76
CA PHE A 79 21.83 -0.33 -21.31
C PHE A 79 20.85 -1.40 -21.78
N GLU A 80 19.56 -1.16 -21.58
CA GLU A 80 18.48 -2.03 -22.00
C GLU A 80 17.36 -1.21 -22.62
N THR A 81 16.67 -1.82 -23.55
CA THR A 81 15.35 -1.42 -23.99
C THR A 81 14.31 -2.12 -23.12
N CYS A 82 13.19 -1.42 -22.85
CA CYS A 82 12.09 -2.01 -22.11
C CYS A 82 10.78 -1.44 -22.63
N ILE A 83 9.84 -2.31 -22.97
CA ILE A 83 8.47 -1.96 -23.35
C ILE A 83 7.53 -2.51 -22.28
N ILE A 84 6.71 -1.64 -21.72
CA ILE A 84 5.60 -2.02 -20.82
C ILE A 84 4.34 -2.12 -21.67
N GLU A 85 3.59 -3.23 -21.54
CA GLU A 85 2.39 -3.47 -22.33
C GLU A 85 1.37 -2.30 -22.28
N ARG A 86 0.65 -2.10 -23.39
CA ARG A 86 -0.36 -1.03 -23.55
C ARG A 86 -1.40 -0.97 -22.42
N ALA A 87 -1.71 -2.10 -21.79
CA ALA A 87 -2.73 -2.17 -20.73
C ALA A 87 -2.45 -1.23 -19.55
N ILE A 88 -1.19 -0.84 -19.30
CA ILE A 88 -0.85 0.14 -18.26
C ILE A 88 -1.45 1.53 -18.56
N LEU A 89 -1.55 1.91 -19.82
CA LEU A 89 -2.16 3.18 -20.23
C LEU A 89 -3.64 3.19 -19.87
N ASP A 90 -4.36 2.14 -20.27
CA ASP A 90 -5.80 1.99 -20.09
C ASP A 90 -6.20 1.88 -18.61
N LYS A 91 -5.41 1.15 -17.80
CA LYS A 91 -5.75 0.84 -16.40
C LYS A 91 -5.17 1.82 -15.39
N GLU A 92 -4.05 2.49 -15.71
CA GLU A 92 -3.35 3.34 -14.73
C GLU A 92 -3.23 4.80 -15.15
N VAL A 93 -2.98 5.08 -16.43
CA VAL A 93 -2.70 6.45 -16.90
C VAL A 93 -3.99 7.20 -17.23
N PHE A 94 -4.85 6.64 -18.06
CA PHE A 94 -6.09 7.30 -18.47
C PHE A 94 -7.09 7.50 -17.32
N PRO A 95 -7.25 6.58 -16.36
CA PRO A 95 -8.09 6.83 -15.17
C PRO A 95 -7.58 8.02 -14.33
N PHE A 96 -6.27 8.26 -14.32
CA PHE A 96 -5.72 9.46 -13.67
C PHE A 96 -6.13 10.74 -14.42
N ALA A 97 -6.07 10.74 -15.75
CA ALA A 97 -6.51 11.88 -16.57
C ALA A 97 -8.01 12.14 -16.37
N ASP A 98 -8.83 11.08 -16.38
CA ASP A 98 -10.27 11.17 -16.17
C ASP A 98 -10.59 11.74 -14.78
N ALA A 99 -9.87 11.34 -13.73
CA ALA A 99 -10.00 11.89 -12.38
C ALA A 99 -9.61 13.37 -12.28
N ILE A 100 -8.55 13.79 -12.98
CA ILE A 100 -8.15 15.21 -13.05
C ILE A 100 -9.27 16.04 -13.67
N ARG A 101 -9.79 15.59 -14.82
CA ARG A 101 -10.85 16.29 -15.55
C ARG A 101 -12.10 16.43 -14.68
N MET A 102 -12.50 15.36 -14.00
CA MET A 102 -13.72 15.34 -13.20
C MET A 102 -13.64 16.26 -11.97
N VAL A 103 -12.48 16.35 -11.30
CA VAL A 103 -12.36 17.10 -10.05
C VAL A 103 -11.96 18.56 -10.26
N PHE A 104 -11.06 18.83 -11.20
CA PHE A 104 -10.50 20.17 -11.34
C PHE A 104 -11.19 20.99 -12.43
N ASN A 105 -11.90 20.36 -13.37
CA ASN A 105 -12.44 21.01 -14.58
C ASN A 105 -11.39 21.88 -15.31
N THR A 106 -10.10 21.54 -15.16
CA THR A 106 -8.97 22.27 -15.74
C THR A 106 -8.50 21.61 -17.04
N GLY A 107 -7.72 22.39 -17.81
CA GLY A 107 -7.18 21.98 -19.10
C GLY A 107 -6.27 20.75 -19.06
N ALA A 108 -5.98 20.26 -20.27
CA ALA A 108 -5.30 19.02 -20.56
C ALA A 108 -3.95 18.87 -19.83
N VAL A 109 -3.68 17.67 -19.30
CA VAL A 109 -2.46 17.39 -18.53
C VAL A 109 -1.29 17.26 -19.50
N GLU A 110 -0.28 18.12 -19.40
CA GLU A 110 0.87 18.11 -20.32
C GLU A 110 1.73 16.85 -20.13
N LEU A 111 2.17 16.28 -21.25
CA LEU A 111 3.19 15.23 -21.31
C LEU A 111 4.58 15.87 -21.25
N ASP A 112 5.31 15.61 -20.17
CA ASP A 112 6.70 16.08 -19.98
C ASP A 112 7.68 15.12 -20.67
N LYS A 113 7.48 13.81 -20.48
CA LYS A 113 8.29 12.74 -21.06
C LYS A 113 7.40 11.57 -21.44
N ILE A 114 7.46 11.11 -22.68
CA ILE A 114 6.81 9.85 -23.10
C ILE A 114 7.57 9.22 -24.26
N SER A 115 7.60 7.89 -24.30
CA SER A 115 8.02 7.13 -25.47
C SER A 115 6.97 6.06 -25.73
N ILE A 116 6.24 6.16 -26.85
CA ILE A 116 5.23 5.18 -27.26
C ILE A 116 5.87 4.23 -28.27
N ALA A 117 5.83 2.93 -28.00
CA ALA A 117 6.30 1.91 -28.93
C ALA A 117 5.17 1.54 -29.91
N ILE A 118 5.44 1.71 -31.20
CA ILE A 118 4.47 1.46 -32.29
C ILE A 118 5.10 0.54 -33.32
N GLY A 119 4.45 -0.57 -33.63
CA GLY A 119 5.00 -1.56 -34.52
C GLY A 119 4.17 -2.82 -34.64
N SER A 120 4.73 -3.82 -35.31
CA SER A 120 4.11 -5.13 -35.49
C SER A 120 4.31 -6.02 -34.27
N ASN A 121 5.47 -5.92 -33.62
CA ASN A 121 5.88 -6.69 -32.44
C ASN A 121 7.10 -6.03 -31.77
N GLU A 122 7.57 -6.61 -30.67
CA GLU A 122 8.67 -6.07 -29.84
C GLU A 122 10.04 -6.06 -30.51
N MET A 123 10.20 -6.75 -31.64
CA MET A 123 11.42 -6.76 -32.44
C MET A 123 11.31 -5.87 -33.69
N ASP A 124 10.10 -5.40 -34.01
CA ASP A 124 9.78 -4.57 -35.18
C ASP A 124 8.86 -3.41 -34.75
N PHE A 125 9.48 -2.40 -34.15
CA PHE A 125 8.80 -1.20 -33.68
C PHE A 125 9.66 0.05 -33.84
N VAL A 126 8.98 1.19 -33.82
CA VAL A 126 9.57 2.52 -33.68
C VAL A 126 9.02 3.19 -32.44
N THR A 127 9.75 4.15 -31.89
CA THR A 127 9.29 4.97 -30.78
C THR A 127 8.82 6.34 -31.25
N ILE A 128 7.74 6.82 -30.65
CA ILE A 128 7.25 8.19 -30.83
C ILE A 128 7.33 8.90 -29.47
N ASP A 129 8.00 10.05 -29.45
CA ASP A 129 8.11 10.89 -28.25
C ASP A 129 7.19 12.12 -28.28
N GLU A 130 7.18 12.89 -27.18
CA GLU A 130 6.38 14.11 -27.08
C GLU A 130 6.69 15.17 -28.17
N THR A 131 7.91 15.16 -28.73
CA THR A 131 8.31 16.08 -29.81
C THR A 131 7.79 15.61 -31.15
N ASP A 132 7.79 14.30 -31.40
CA ASP A 132 7.22 13.71 -32.60
C ASP A 132 5.69 13.82 -32.63
N MET A 133 5.02 13.68 -31.49
CA MET A 133 3.58 13.98 -31.36
C MET A 133 3.25 15.40 -31.85
N LYS A 134 4.01 16.41 -31.40
CA LYS A 134 3.84 17.80 -31.84
C LYS A 134 4.05 17.95 -33.36
N ARG A 135 5.07 17.30 -33.92
CA ARG A 135 5.35 17.32 -35.37
C ARG A 135 4.21 16.71 -36.18
N GLN A 136 3.56 15.69 -35.64
CA GLN A 136 2.42 15.01 -36.26
C GLN A 136 1.06 15.67 -35.96
N ARG A 137 1.06 16.86 -35.35
CA ARG A 137 -0.15 17.63 -34.97
C ARG A 137 -1.04 16.90 -33.96
N VAL A 138 -0.45 16.06 -33.11
CA VAL A 138 -1.09 15.52 -31.92
C VAL A 138 -0.73 16.43 -30.75
N GLU A 139 -1.72 16.84 -29.96
CA GLU A 139 -1.45 17.63 -28.77
C GLU A 139 -0.66 16.78 -27.75
N PRO A 140 0.45 17.29 -27.20
CA PRO A 140 1.33 16.58 -26.26
C PRO A 140 0.71 16.58 -24.85
N THR A 141 -0.51 16.07 -24.74
CA THR A 141 -1.31 16.01 -23.51
C THR A 141 -1.80 14.59 -23.28
N LEU A 142 -2.20 14.26 -22.05
CA LEU A 142 -2.77 12.94 -21.75
C LEU A 142 -4.01 12.65 -22.61
N GLU A 143 -4.84 13.66 -22.87
CA GLU A 143 -6.00 13.57 -23.74
C GLU A 143 -5.59 13.34 -25.20
N GLY A 144 -4.64 14.11 -25.73
CA GLY A 144 -4.13 13.92 -27.08
C GLY A 144 -3.48 12.55 -27.28
N MET A 145 -2.79 12.03 -26.26
CA MET A 145 -2.25 10.68 -26.25
C MET A 145 -3.34 9.61 -26.19
N LYS A 146 -4.39 9.81 -25.38
CA LYS A 146 -5.53 8.90 -25.31
C LYS A 146 -6.19 8.76 -26.69
N ASP A 147 -6.49 9.89 -27.34
CA ASP A 147 -7.07 9.92 -28.69
C ASP A 147 -6.14 9.25 -29.72
N PHE A 148 -4.83 9.47 -29.60
CA PHE A 148 -3.84 8.87 -30.49
C PHE A 148 -3.78 7.34 -30.33
N VAL A 149 -3.75 6.85 -29.09
CA VAL A 149 -3.70 5.40 -28.79
C VAL A 149 -5.00 4.72 -29.21
N GLU A 150 -6.15 5.36 -29.01
CA GLU A 150 -7.45 4.81 -29.44
C GLU A 150 -7.53 4.68 -30.97
N LYS A 151 -7.02 5.67 -31.72
CA LYS A 151 -6.99 5.64 -33.20
C LYS A 151 -6.02 4.60 -33.77
N ASN A 152 -4.95 4.27 -33.04
CA ASN A 152 -3.87 3.40 -33.51
C ASN A 152 -3.74 2.12 -32.68
N LYS A 153 -4.85 1.64 -32.09
CA LYS A 153 -4.86 0.59 -31.06
C LYS A 153 -4.11 -0.69 -31.47
N ASP A 154 -4.19 -1.08 -32.73
CA ASP A 154 -3.58 -2.31 -33.24
C ASP A 154 -2.06 -2.20 -33.45
N GLY A 155 -1.54 -0.98 -33.58
CA GLY A 155 -0.10 -0.73 -33.75
C GLY A 155 0.62 -0.32 -32.48
N VAL A 156 -0.09 0.15 -31.45
CA VAL A 156 0.53 0.56 -30.18
C VAL A 156 0.82 -0.67 -29.31
N LEU A 157 2.10 -1.01 -29.20
CA LEU A 157 2.57 -2.12 -28.36
C LEU A 157 2.53 -1.74 -26.87
N GLY A 158 2.89 -0.48 -26.56
CA GLY A 158 3.00 -0.01 -25.19
C GLY A 158 3.83 1.25 -25.03
N ILE A 159 4.44 1.40 -23.86
CA ILE A 159 5.34 2.52 -23.55
C ILE A 159 6.77 2.05 -23.32
N GLY A 160 7.72 2.75 -23.93
CA GLY A 160 9.15 2.49 -23.83
C GLY A 160 9.85 3.39 -22.80
N ILE A 161 11.14 3.15 -22.59
CA ILE A 161 12.00 4.05 -21.81
C ILE A 161 12.19 5.34 -22.59
N ARG A 162 11.84 6.48 -21.99
CA ARG A 162 12.04 7.81 -22.58
C ARG A 162 13.33 8.48 -22.11
N GLU A 163 13.69 8.26 -20.85
CA GLU A 163 14.83 8.90 -20.21
C GLU A 163 15.45 7.97 -19.16
N PHE A 164 16.79 7.98 -19.09
CA PHE A 164 17.55 7.32 -18.05
C PHE A 164 18.16 8.37 -17.11
N ASP A 165 17.60 8.50 -15.90
CA ASP A 165 18.14 9.35 -14.84
C ASP A 165 19.32 8.63 -14.18
N THR A 166 20.54 8.97 -14.61
CA THR A 166 21.78 8.36 -14.14
C THR A 166 22.11 8.65 -12.69
N GLU A 167 21.71 9.81 -12.17
CA GLU A 167 21.98 10.16 -10.77
C GLU A 167 21.18 9.28 -9.81
N LYS A 168 19.94 8.93 -10.19
CA LYS A 168 19.04 8.13 -9.35
C LYS A 168 18.92 6.67 -9.79
N GLY A 169 19.50 6.32 -10.94
CA GLY A 169 19.35 5.01 -11.57
C GLY A 169 17.89 4.69 -11.92
N ASN A 170 17.13 5.68 -12.41
CA ASN A 170 15.72 5.49 -12.76
C ASN A 170 15.52 5.44 -14.28
N LEU A 171 14.74 4.45 -14.71
CA LEU A 171 14.16 4.38 -16.05
C LEU A 171 12.81 5.11 -16.01
N VAL A 172 12.68 6.18 -16.78
CA VAL A 172 11.44 6.97 -16.88
C VAL A 172 10.72 6.60 -18.16
N PHE A 173 9.51 6.07 -18.04
CA PHE A 173 8.68 5.66 -19.18
C PHE A 173 7.66 6.74 -19.56
N LEU A 174 7.03 7.32 -18.54
CA LEU A 174 6.03 8.38 -18.70
C LEU A 174 6.17 9.37 -17.55
N LYS A 175 6.08 10.66 -17.87
CA LYS A 175 5.98 11.74 -16.89
C LYS A 175 5.05 12.83 -17.40
N THR A 176 4.17 13.30 -16.52
CA THR A 176 3.22 14.36 -16.84
C THR A 176 3.26 15.46 -15.79
N LYS A 177 2.73 16.62 -16.15
CA LYS A 177 2.70 17.76 -15.24
C LYS A 177 1.46 18.61 -15.48
N LEU A 178 0.74 18.87 -14.38
CA LEU A 178 -0.31 19.87 -14.30
C LEU A 178 0.12 20.94 -13.31
N VAL A 179 0.23 22.19 -13.76
CA VAL A 179 0.68 23.31 -12.93
C VAL A 179 -0.51 24.12 -12.45
N ARG A 180 -0.56 24.38 -11.14
CA ARG A 180 -1.55 25.23 -10.47
C ARG A 180 -3.02 24.95 -10.86
N PRO A 181 -3.52 23.72 -10.71
CA PRO A 181 -4.93 23.43 -10.98
C PRO A 181 -5.88 24.17 -10.03
N THR A 182 -5.39 24.55 -8.84
CA THR A 182 -6.13 25.36 -7.86
C THR A 182 -5.18 26.33 -7.18
N LYS A 183 -5.70 27.27 -6.37
CA LYS A 183 -4.88 28.20 -5.59
C LYS A 183 -3.96 27.49 -4.57
N ASN A 184 -4.40 26.35 -4.03
CA ASN A 184 -3.69 25.65 -2.97
C ASN A 184 -2.85 24.48 -3.48
N ILE A 185 -3.07 24.02 -4.71
CA ILE A 185 -2.31 22.95 -5.35
C ILE A 185 -1.31 23.60 -6.31
N ILE A 186 -0.02 23.46 -6.02
CA ILE A 186 1.07 24.01 -6.84
C ILE A 186 1.24 23.20 -8.12
N SER A 187 1.26 21.86 -8.00
CA SER A 187 1.31 20.97 -9.16
C SER A 187 0.81 19.57 -8.83
N ILE A 188 0.43 18.85 -9.87
CA ILE A 188 0.15 17.41 -9.86
C ILE A 188 0.98 16.79 -10.97
N GLU A 189 1.73 15.74 -10.65
CA GLU A 189 2.61 15.02 -11.58
C GLU A 189 2.26 13.53 -11.52
N LEU A 190 2.12 12.88 -12.67
CA LEU A 190 2.07 11.41 -12.78
C LEU A 190 3.40 10.95 -13.38
N ALA A 191 4.00 9.91 -12.81
CA ALA A 191 5.19 9.29 -13.36
C ALA A 191 5.09 7.76 -13.34
N ILE A 192 5.47 7.11 -14.43
CA ILE A 192 5.73 5.67 -14.49
C ILE A 192 7.23 5.50 -14.60
N ILE A 193 7.82 4.91 -13.56
CA ILE A 193 9.25 4.72 -13.45
C ILE A 193 9.59 3.31 -13.00
N SER A 194 10.80 2.90 -13.29
CA SER A 194 11.45 1.78 -12.64
C SER A 194 12.81 2.18 -12.10
N SER A 195 13.22 1.61 -10.97
CA SER A 195 14.54 1.86 -10.39
C SER A 195 15.43 0.63 -10.61
N ILE A 196 16.60 0.84 -11.20
CA ILE A 196 17.60 -0.20 -11.44
C ILE A 196 18.05 -0.85 -10.12
N HIS A 197 18.14 -0.05 -9.05
CA HIS A 197 18.52 -0.54 -7.73
C HIS A 197 17.53 -1.54 -7.12
N GLN A 198 16.30 -1.63 -7.62
CA GLN A 198 15.27 -2.51 -7.07
C GLN A 198 15.15 -3.84 -7.81
N ARG A 199 15.86 -4.04 -8.94
CA ARG A 199 15.73 -5.23 -9.80
C ARG A 199 15.92 -6.54 -9.05
N GLY A 200 16.99 -6.66 -8.26
CA GLY A 200 17.29 -7.89 -7.51
C GLY A 200 16.19 -8.30 -6.52
N PHE A 201 15.42 -7.33 -6.01
CA PHE A 201 14.29 -7.59 -5.12
C PHE A 201 13.05 -8.09 -5.87
N TYR A 202 12.77 -7.54 -7.06
CA TYR A 202 11.62 -7.96 -7.87
C TYR A 202 11.82 -9.35 -8.48
N VAL A 203 13.04 -9.68 -8.90
CA VAL A 203 13.38 -11.02 -9.40
C VAL A 203 13.09 -12.09 -8.34
N GLN A 204 13.30 -11.79 -7.05
CA GLN A 204 13.02 -12.71 -5.95
C GLN A 204 11.53 -12.85 -5.62
N LYS A 205 10.75 -11.77 -5.80
CA LYS A 205 9.34 -11.74 -5.36
C LYS A 205 8.35 -12.14 -6.44
N ASP A 206 8.52 -11.57 -7.61
CA ASP A 206 7.52 -11.60 -8.67
C ASP A 206 8.07 -12.23 -9.96
N HIS A 207 9.32 -12.73 -9.91
CA HIS A 207 10.08 -13.23 -11.08
C HIS A 207 10.15 -12.23 -12.25
N SER A 208 9.83 -10.96 -12.00
CA SER A 208 9.95 -9.87 -12.96
C SER A 208 11.29 -9.18 -12.79
N TRP A 209 11.90 -8.85 -13.92
CA TRP A 209 13.21 -8.24 -13.97
C TRP A 209 13.19 -6.75 -13.62
N VAL A 210 12.03 -6.10 -13.78
CA VAL A 210 11.85 -4.65 -13.63
C VAL A 210 10.59 -4.38 -12.81
N GLY A 211 10.76 -3.70 -11.68
CA GLY A 211 9.62 -3.30 -10.85
C GLY A 211 8.98 -2.01 -11.33
N ILE A 212 7.95 -2.09 -12.16
CA ILE A 212 7.22 -0.90 -12.64
C ILE A 212 6.43 -0.26 -11.50
N GLN A 213 6.57 1.06 -11.38
CA GLN A 213 5.96 1.83 -10.31
C GLN A 213 5.30 3.08 -10.86
N LYS A 214 4.05 3.27 -10.46
CA LYS A 214 3.31 4.50 -10.69
C LYS A 214 3.46 5.40 -9.48
N TYR A 215 3.83 6.65 -9.72
CA TYR A 215 3.90 7.71 -8.73
C TYR A 215 2.93 8.82 -9.11
N ILE A 216 2.13 9.25 -8.14
CA ILE A 216 1.37 10.50 -8.22
C ILE A 216 1.97 11.44 -7.19
N ILE A 217 2.50 12.57 -7.65
CA ILE A 217 3.19 13.56 -6.82
C ILE A 217 2.36 14.84 -6.85
N ILE A 218 1.82 15.23 -5.70
CA ILE A 218 1.00 16.43 -5.55
C ILE A 218 1.71 17.39 -4.61
N LYS A 219 1.94 18.61 -5.08
CA LYS A 219 2.55 19.69 -4.30
C LYS A 219 1.45 20.64 -3.86
N THR A 220 1.27 20.85 -2.57
CA THR A 220 0.20 21.73 -2.04
C THR A 220 0.70 22.66 -0.94
N ASN A 221 0.02 23.79 -0.75
CA ASN A 221 0.25 24.71 0.35
C ASN A 221 -0.59 24.37 1.60
N LYS A 222 -1.61 23.53 1.43
CA LYS A 222 -2.54 23.09 2.48
C LYS A 222 -2.75 21.59 2.44
N ILE A 223 -2.97 21.00 3.61
CA ILE A 223 -3.17 19.55 3.78
C ILE A 223 -4.62 19.12 3.49
N ASP A 224 -5.57 20.03 3.67
CA ASP A 224 -7.01 19.81 3.78
C ASP A 224 -7.81 20.48 2.66
N ASP A 225 -7.21 20.61 1.46
CA ASP A 225 -7.89 21.20 0.31
C ASP A 225 -9.01 20.28 -0.20
N GLU A 226 -10.25 20.77 -0.27
CA GLU A 226 -11.43 19.96 -0.66
C GLU A 226 -11.28 19.30 -2.04
N ARG A 227 -10.63 19.97 -3.00
CA ARG A 227 -10.41 19.40 -4.34
C ARG A 227 -9.32 18.33 -4.29
N LEU A 228 -8.29 18.50 -3.47
CA LEU A 228 -7.32 17.43 -3.21
C LEU A 228 -7.99 16.18 -2.63
N LEU A 229 -8.86 16.36 -1.63
CA LEU A 229 -9.57 15.24 -0.98
C LEU A 229 -10.52 14.54 -1.97
N SER A 230 -11.22 15.32 -2.79
CA SER A 230 -12.08 14.79 -3.86
C SER A 230 -11.29 14.02 -4.91
N PHE A 231 -10.09 14.49 -5.24
CA PHE A 231 -9.18 13.81 -6.16
C PHE A 231 -8.67 12.47 -5.61
N PHE A 232 -8.29 12.41 -4.33
CA PHE A 232 -7.95 11.13 -3.71
C PHE A 232 -9.12 10.16 -3.68
N LYS A 233 -10.33 10.65 -3.39
CA LYS A 233 -11.54 9.83 -3.42
C LYS A 233 -11.79 9.23 -4.80
N GLU A 234 -11.65 10.02 -5.86
CA GLU A 234 -11.85 9.54 -7.23
C GLU A 234 -10.81 8.49 -7.65
N LEU A 235 -9.58 8.63 -7.16
CA LEU A 235 -8.54 7.63 -7.37
C LEU A 235 -8.69 6.39 -6.46
N GLY A 236 -9.70 6.33 -5.59
CA GLY A 236 -9.89 5.25 -4.61
C GLY A 236 -8.84 5.23 -3.50
N ILE A 237 -8.16 6.35 -3.24
CA ILE A 237 -7.06 6.47 -2.28
C ILE A 237 -7.63 6.90 -0.93
N ASN A 238 -7.67 5.98 0.03
CA ASN A 238 -8.06 6.29 1.40
C ASN A 238 -6.89 6.92 2.18
N TRP A 239 -6.70 8.24 2.03
CA TRP A 239 -5.62 9.00 2.68
C TRP A 239 -5.81 9.11 4.20
N GLU A 240 -7.06 9.11 4.70
CA GLU A 240 -7.39 9.24 6.12
C GLU A 240 -6.79 8.12 6.96
N ILE A 241 -6.58 6.94 6.35
CA ILE A 241 -5.94 5.80 6.97
C ILE A 241 -4.57 6.15 7.58
N MET A 242 -3.86 7.13 7.01
CA MET A 242 -2.57 7.55 7.54
C MET A 242 -2.71 8.25 8.90
N PHE A 243 -3.74 9.08 9.08
CA PHE A 243 -3.99 9.77 10.35
C PHE A 243 -4.57 8.81 11.39
N LEU A 244 -5.50 7.95 10.98
CA LEU A 244 -6.10 6.92 11.83
C LEU A 244 -5.05 5.91 12.31
N ARG A 245 -4.24 5.34 11.41
CA ARG A 245 -3.20 4.38 11.81
C ARG A 245 -2.14 5.01 12.68
N ARG A 246 -1.83 6.29 12.48
CA ARG A 246 -0.85 6.98 13.32
C ARG A 246 -1.41 7.27 14.72
N SER A 247 -2.66 7.70 14.84
CA SER A 247 -3.28 7.91 16.15
C SER A 247 -3.44 6.58 16.90
N LEU A 248 -3.82 5.51 16.20
CA LEU A 248 -3.90 4.16 16.77
C LEU A 248 -2.52 3.62 17.15
N ALA A 249 -1.51 3.69 16.28
CA ALA A 249 -0.18 3.15 16.57
C ALA A 249 0.54 3.89 17.71
N ILE A 250 0.23 5.16 17.95
CA ILE A 250 0.76 5.90 19.11
C ILE A 250 0.10 5.41 20.40
N ASN A 251 -1.17 4.98 20.35
CA ASN A 251 -1.98 4.65 21.53
C ASN A 251 -2.12 3.14 21.78
N ASP A 252 -1.85 2.29 20.81
CA ASP A 252 -2.10 0.84 20.85
C ASP A 252 -0.88 0.04 20.36
N TRP A 253 0.22 0.16 21.10
CA TRP A 253 1.39 -0.70 20.94
C TRP A 253 1.07 -2.18 21.23
N LEU A 254 0.04 -2.43 22.03
CA LEU A 254 -0.34 -3.76 22.49
C LEU A 254 -0.88 -4.61 21.34
N GLU A 255 -1.78 -4.05 20.51
CA GLU A 255 -2.27 -4.70 19.29
C GLU A 255 -1.09 -5.08 18.39
N ILE A 256 -0.21 -4.12 18.09
CA ILE A 256 0.96 -4.30 17.22
C ILE A 256 1.95 -5.34 17.77
N GLU A 257 2.24 -5.31 19.07
CA GLU A 257 3.14 -6.27 19.71
C GLU A 257 2.57 -7.68 19.72
N CYS A 258 1.25 -7.83 19.87
CA CYS A 258 0.59 -9.13 19.89
C CYS A 258 0.43 -9.72 18.48
N GLU A 259 0.20 -8.90 17.45
CA GLU A 259 0.17 -9.37 16.05
C GLU A 259 1.56 -9.78 15.56
N ASN A 260 2.60 -9.04 15.93
CA ASN A 260 3.97 -9.35 15.52
C ASN A 260 4.61 -10.50 16.31
N ASN A 261 4.16 -10.74 17.55
CA ASN A 261 4.74 -11.76 18.41
C ASN A 261 3.65 -12.60 19.10
N LEU A 262 3.51 -13.85 18.65
CA LEU A 262 2.54 -14.81 19.18
C LEU A 262 2.75 -15.12 20.68
N ALA A 263 3.97 -14.97 21.21
CA ALA A 263 4.22 -15.11 22.65
C ALA A 263 3.61 -13.95 23.45
N ASN A 264 3.61 -12.74 22.89
CA ASN A 264 2.95 -11.57 23.47
C ASN A 264 1.43 -11.75 23.41
N LEU A 265 0.88 -12.18 22.27
CA LEU A 265 -0.55 -12.52 22.15
C LEU A 265 -0.98 -13.58 23.17
N LYS A 266 -0.21 -14.67 23.30
CA LYS A 266 -0.46 -15.72 24.29
C LYS A 266 -0.47 -15.18 25.71
N THR A 267 0.50 -14.33 26.05
CA THR A 267 0.61 -13.74 27.41
C THR A 267 -0.53 -12.78 27.67
N PHE A 268 -0.87 -11.94 26.70
CA PHE A 268 -2.01 -11.03 26.76
C PHE A 268 -3.33 -11.76 26.97
N LEU A 269 -3.62 -12.79 26.15
CA LEU A 269 -4.85 -13.57 26.25
C LEU A 269 -4.98 -14.26 27.60
N ARG A 270 -3.88 -14.83 28.14
CA ARG A 270 -3.87 -15.45 29.47
C ARG A 270 -4.11 -14.45 30.60
N TYR A 271 -3.57 -13.25 30.47
CA TYR A 271 -3.72 -12.22 31.49
C TYR A 271 -5.15 -11.63 31.48
N LYS A 272 -5.69 -11.38 30.29
CA LYS A 272 -7.01 -10.75 30.13
C LYS A 272 -8.18 -11.72 30.34
N PHE A 273 -8.07 -12.96 29.87
CA PHE A 273 -9.13 -13.97 29.88
C PHE A 273 -8.79 -15.12 30.83
N HIS A 274 -8.99 -14.88 32.12
CA HIS A 274 -8.59 -15.78 33.21
C HIS A 274 -9.32 -17.13 33.23
N LEU A 275 -10.50 -17.24 32.59
CA LEU A 275 -11.24 -18.51 32.52
C LEU A 275 -10.77 -19.43 31.38
N LEU A 276 -9.93 -18.93 30.48
CA LEU A 276 -9.35 -19.73 29.41
C LEU A 276 -8.09 -20.43 29.94
N VAL A 277 -8.10 -21.76 29.86
CA VAL A 277 -6.98 -22.60 30.31
C VAL A 277 -5.83 -22.46 29.31
N TYR A 278 -4.61 -22.83 29.71
CA TYR A 278 -3.43 -22.82 28.85
C TYR A 278 -3.68 -23.48 27.49
N VAL A 279 -4.38 -24.62 27.46
CA VAL A 279 -4.69 -25.36 26.23
C VAL A 279 -5.62 -24.56 25.31
N ASP A 280 -6.62 -23.89 25.87
CA ASP A 280 -7.58 -23.05 25.12
C ASP A 280 -6.85 -21.91 24.43
N VAL A 281 -6.00 -21.18 25.17
CA VAL A 281 -5.22 -20.08 24.61
C VAL A 281 -4.23 -20.57 23.56
N GLN A 282 -3.63 -21.75 23.73
CA GLN A 282 -2.77 -22.35 22.71
C GLN A 282 -3.52 -22.69 21.43
N ASN A 283 -4.73 -23.21 21.54
CA ASN A 283 -5.54 -23.55 20.38
C ASN A 283 -6.03 -22.30 19.65
N ILE A 284 -6.41 -21.24 20.37
CA ILE A 284 -6.74 -19.93 19.79
C ILE A 284 -5.54 -19.37 19.01
N VAL A 285 -4.36 -19.31 19.64
CA VAL A 285 -3.15 -18.74 19.00
C VAL A 285 -2.75 -19.55 17.76
N LYS A 286 -2.81 -20.89 17.82
CA LYS A 286 -2.54 -21.75 16.65
C LYS A 286 -3.53 -21.48 15.51
N LEU A 287 -4.80 -21.28 15.82
CA LEU A 287 -5.83 -21.02 14.82
C LEU A 287 -5.63 -19.63 14.18
N VAL A 288 -5.28 -18.63 14.99
CA VAL A 288 -4.93 -17.27 14.56
C VAL A 288 -3.72 -17.28 13.62
N GLU A 289 -2.65 -17.96 13.99
CA GLU A 289 -1.44 -18.10 13.17
C GLU A 289 -1.76 -18.80 11.83
N LYS A 290 -2.47 -19.92 11.88
CA LYS A 290 -2.80 -20.72 10.69
C LYS A 290 -3.67 -19.97 9.68
N ASN A 291 -4.54 -19.08 10.15
CA ASN A 291 -5.49 -18.34 9.32
C ASN A 291 -5.12 -16.87 9.11
N ASN A 292 -3.97 -16.45 9.67
CA ASN A 292 -3.50 -15.06 9.67
C ASN A 292 -4.61 -14.07 10.08
N LEU A 293 -5.26 -14.37 11.23
CA LEU A 293 -6.34 -13.57 11.80
C LEU A 293 -5.78 -12.37 12.58
N SER A 294 -6.51 -11.26 12.60
CA SER A 294 -6.10 -10.06 13.34
C SER A 294 -6.17 -10.24 14.86
N PHE A 295 -5.44 -9.40 15.62
CA PHE A 295 -5.52 -9.35 17.08
C PHE A 295 -6.96 -9.13 17.55
N LYS A 296 -7.71 -8.24 16.88
CA LYS A 296 -9.13 -7.98 17.19
C LYS A 296 -9.99 -9.25 17.11
N VAL A 297 -9.79 -10.07 16.07
CA VAL A 297 -10.47 -11.37 15.94
C VAL A 297 -10.05 -12.30 17.08
N ALA A 298 -8.75 -12.40 17.40
CA ALA A 298 -8.25 -13.24 18.49
C ALA A 298 -8.83 -12.85 19.87
N VAL A 299 -8.94 -11.54 20.15
CA VAL A 299 -9.57 -11.01 21.37
C VAL A 299 -11.05 -11.33 21.39
N ARG A 300 -11.75 -11.15 20.27
CA ARG A 300 -13.19 -11.41 20.20
C ARG A 300 -13.53 -12.89 20.33
N MET A 301 -12.72 -13.77 19.75
CA MET A 301 -12.78 -15.20 19.98
C MET A 301 -12.68 -15.53 21.46
N ALA A 302 -11.66 -15.01 22.13
CA ALA A 302 -11.43 -15.24 23.54
C ALA A 302 -12.57 -14.69 24.44
N GLU A 303 -13.14 -13.53 24.08
CA GLU A 303 -14.33 -12.97 24.74
C GLU A 303 -15.55 -13.89 24.65
N LEU A 304 -15.86 -14.39 23.44
CA LEU A 304 -17.00 -15.28 23.21
C LEU A 304 -16.87 -16.57 24.04
N LEU A 305 -15.68 -17.18 24.00
CA LEU A 305 -15.37 -18.40 24.73
C LEU A 305 -15.36 -18.20 26.25
N GLU A 306 -14.82 -17.08 26.74
CA GLU A 306 -14.84 -16.75 28.17
C GLU A 306 -16.27 -16.47 28.68
N LYS A 307 -17.10 -15.77 27.90
CA LYS A 307 -18.52 -15.55 28.23
C LYS A 307 -19.28 -16.86 28.31
N GLN A 308 -19.10 -17.77 27.36
CA GLN A 308 -19.74 -19.09 27.39
C GLN A 308 -19.31 -19.88 28.62
N LYS A 309 -17.99 -19.94 28.93
CA LYS A 309 -17.50 -20.58 30.16
C LYS A 309 -18.10 -19.95 31.42
N ARG A 310 -18.25 -18.63 31.43
CA ARG A 310 -18.86 -17.91 32.55
C ARG A 310 -20.35 -18.23 32.70
N ALA A 311 -21.10 -18.35 31.61
CA ALA A 311 -22.51 -18.75 31.63
C ALA A 311 -22.68 -20.19 32.15
N ASN A 312 -21.78 -21.10 31.75
CA ASN A 312 -21.82 -22.50 32.17
C ASN A 312 -21.41 -22.72 33.65
N ARG A 313 -20.76 -21.74 34.29
CA ARG A 313 -20.43 -21.79 35.74
C ARG A 313 -21.66 -21.71 36.64
N THR A 314 -22.79 -21.21 36.14
CA THR A 314 -23.93 -20.82 36.99
C THR A 314 -24.88 -21.98 37.38
N GLU A 315 -24.68 -23.20 36.85
CA GLU A 315 -25.63 -24.33 37.00
C GLU A 315 -25.05 -25.60 37.68
N ASN A 316 -24.18 -25.46 38.69
CA ASN A 316 -23.65 -26.56 39.55
C ASN A 316 -22.46 -27.40 39.04
N MET A 317 -21.62 -26.92 38.12
CA MET A 317 -20.30 -27.50 37.86
C MET A 317 -19.24 -26.43 37.64
N ASP A 318 -18.09 -26.55 38.31
CA ASP A 318 -16.92 -25.69 38.05
C ASP A 318 -16.21 -26.14 36.77
N VAL A 319 -16.71 -25.65 35.63
CA VAL A 319 -16.22 -25.98 34.28
C VAL A 319 -14.91 -25.25 33.92
N SER A 320 -14.35 -24.46 34.85
CA SER A 320 -13.21 -23.58 34.60
C SER A 320 -11.96 -24.29 34.13
N TYR A 321 -11.78 -25.54 34.58
CA TYR A 321 -10.61 -26.36 34.27
C TYR A 321 -10.80 -27.23 33.03
N GLN A 322 -12.01 -27.32 32.48
CA GLN A 322 -12.25 -28.12 31.28
C GLN A 322 -11.73 -27.38 30.04
N PRO A 323 -10.94 -28.05 29.19
CA PRO A 323 -10.51 -27.47 27.92
C PRO A 323 -11.70 -27.33 26.98
N ILE A 324 -11.72 -26.26 26.21
CA ILE A 324 -12.74 -25.98 25.20
C ILE A 324 -12.50 -26.89 23.99
N GLU A 325 -13.58 -27.43 23.44
CA GLU A 325 -13.51 -28.25 22.24
C GLU A 325 -13.02 -27.43 21.03
N MET A 326 -12.20 -28.05 20.18
CA MET A 326 -11.66 -27.37 19.00
C MET A 326 -12.79 -26.87 18.07
N ALA A 327 -13.91 -27.60 17.98
CA ALA A 327 -15.08 -27.21 17.20
C ALA A 327 -15.68 -25.88 17.68
N GLU A 328 -15.73 -25.66 18.99
CA GLU A 328 -16.22 -24.43 19.62
C GLU A 328 -15.27 -23.26 19.37
N ILE A 329 -13.95 -23.48 19.44
CA ILE A 329 -12.93 -22.46 19.11
C ILE A 329 -13.04 -22.05 17.65
N ILE A 330 -13.28 -23.00 16.74
CA ILE A 330 -13.48 -22.72 15.31
C ILE A 330 -14.77 -21.94 15.08
N ALA A 331 -15.86 -22.29 15.78
CA ALA A 331 -17.12 -21.57 15.72
C ALA A 331 -16.97 -20.12 16.19
N ALA A 332 -16.28 -19.91 17.32
CA ALA A 332 -15.96 -18.57 17.83
C ALA A 332 -15.12 -17.77 16.84
N ALA A 333 -14.16 -18.41 16.17
CA ALA A 333 -13.34 -17.79 15.14
C ALA A 333 -14.18 -17.34 13.94
N ARG A 334 -15.12 -18.16 13.48
CA ARG A 334 -16.00 -17.83 12.34
C ARG A 334 -16.88 -16.63 12.66
N LEU A 335 -17.48 -16.61 13.85
CA LEU A 335 -18.31 -15.50 14.31
C LEU A 335 -17.49 -14.22 14.50
N ALA A 336 -16.32 -14.31 15.12
CA ALA A 336 -15.43 -13.17 15.32
C ALA A 336 -14.93 -12.59 13.98
N ALA A 337 -14.54 -13.45 13.03
CA ALA A 337 -14.14 -13.03 11.70
C ALA A 337 -15.30 -12.36 10.95
N ALA A 338 -16.51 -12.95 11.00
CA ALA A 338 -17.70 -12.35 10.41
C ALA A 338 -18.03 -10.98 11.01
N TYR A 339 -17.94 -10.83 12.33
CA TYR A 339 -18.20 -9.58 13.04
C TYR A 339 -17.22 -8.46 12.63
N HIS A 340 -15.95 -8.80 12.37
CA HIS A 340 -14.93 -7.86 11.93
C HIS A 340 -14.84 -7.72 10.39
N GLY A 341 -15.77 -8.32 9.64
CA GLY A 341 -15.80 -8.23 8.17
C GLY A 341 -14.71 -9.04 7.46
N GLU A 342 -13.99 -9.91 8.17
CA GLU A 342 -12.99 -10.80 7.60
C GLU A 342 -13.69 -12.02 6.95
N LYS A 343 -13.93 -11.94 5.63
CA LYS A 343 -14.42 -13.09 4.85
C LYS A 343 -13.28 -14.07 4.55
N ARG A 344 -12.95 -14.93 5.49
CA ARG A 344 -12.11 -16.10 5.24
C ARG A 344 -12.81 -17.36 5.72
N GLU A 345 -12.91 -18.36 4.84
CA GLU A 345 -13.20 -19.72 5.30
C GLU A 345 -12.08 -20.14 6.23
N ILE A 346 -12.41 -20.36 7.50
CA ILE A 346 -11.41 -20.73 8.51
C ILE A 346 -10.92 -22.13 8.21
N ILE A 347 -9.62 -22.27 7.99
CA ILE A 347 -8.92 -23.51 7.72
C ILE A 347 -8.64 -24.21 9.05
N TYR A 348 -9.25 -25.36 9.26
CA TYR A 348 -9.03 -26.24 10.42
C TYR A 348 -8.77 -27.69 10.01
N ASP A 349 -8.42 -28.54 10.98
CA ASP A 349 -8.08 -29.94 10.74
C ASP A 349 -9.32 -30.76 10.33
N LYS A 350 -9.17 -31.67 9.35
CA LYS A 350 -10.26 -32.52 8.81
C LYS A 350 -10.89 -33.46 9.85
N LYS A 351 -10.27 -33.60 11.02
CA LYS A 351 -10.80 -34.40 12.13
C LYS A 351 -11.99 -33.74 12.85
N VAL A 352 -12.19 -32.44 12.70
CA VAL A 352 -13.32 -31.73 13.30
C VAL A 352 -14.53 -31.79 12.37
N ARG A 353 -15.68 -32.28 12.86
CA ARG A 353 -16.91 -32.35 12.07
C ARG A 353 -17.53 -30.96 11.94
N ILE A 354 -17.91 -30.60 10.72
CA ILE A 354 -18.57 -29.32 10.41
C ILE A 354 -19.89 -29.16 11.18
N GLU A 355 -20.61 -30.26 11.41
CA GLU A 355 -21.87 -30.29 12.15
C GLU A 355 -21.73 -29.77 13.59
N ASP A 356 -20.64 -30.15 14.26
CA ASP A 356 -20.33 -29.70 15.62
C ASP A 356 -19.99 -28.20 15.63
N VAL A 357 -19.24 -27.73 14.63
CA VAL A 357 -18.91 -26.30 14.46
C VAL A 357 -20.17 -25.46 14.29
N LEU A 358 -21.10 -25.89 13.41
CA LEU A 358 -22.37 -25.17 13.18
C LEU A 358 -23.28 -25.20 14.41
N ARG A 359 -23.24 -26.27 15.21
CA ARG A 359 -23.97 -26.35 16.47
C ARG A 359 -23.45 -25.32 17.48
N PHE A 360 -22.14 -25.25 17.68
CA PHE A 360 -21.52 -24.26 18.57
C PHE A 360 -21.68 -22.84 18.07
N GLU A 361 -21.67 -22.61 16.76
CA GLU A 361 -21.92 -21.30 16.15
C GLU A 361 -23.30 -20.77 16.59
N LYS A 362 -24.35 -21.60 16.54
CA LYS A 362 -25.69 -21.22 17.02
C LYS A 362 -25.74 -20.91 18.52
N ILE A 363 -24.96 -21.63 19.34
CA ILE A 363 -24.88 -21.40 20.80
C ILE A 363 -24.18 -20.07 21.07
N LEU A 364 -23.04 -19.84 20.44
CA LEU A 364 -22.20 -18.66 20.61
C LEU A 364 -22.84 -17.37 20.06
N THR A 365 -23.76 -17.47 19.09
CA THR A 365 -24.50 -16.32 18.56
C THR A 365 -25.37 -15.63 19.63
N ASN A 366 -25.68 -16.34 20.72
CA ASN A 366 -26.45 -15.78 21.85
C ASN A 366 -25.59 -15.00 22.86
N PHE A 367 -24.29 -14.81 22.63
CA PHE A 367 -23.32 -14.13 23.52
C PHE A 367 -22.54 -13.01 22.82
#